data_AF-A0A412Y2Q7-F1
#
_entry.id   AF-A0A412Y2Q7-F1
#
_cell.length_a   1.000
_cell.length_b   1.000
_cell.length_c   1.000
_cell.angle_alpha   90.00
_cell.angle_beta   90.00
_cell.angle_gamma   90.00
#
_symmetry.space_group_name_H-M   'P 1'
#
loop_
_entity.id
_entity.type
_entity.pdbx_description
1 polymer ?
#
loop_
_entity_poly.entity_id
_entity_poly.type
_entity_poly.pdbx_seq_one_letter_code
_entity_poly.pdbx_strand_id
1 'polypeptide(L)'
;MFSLNESNRYYLYPYPTDMRKSFYTLSGIVTNQMGKNVRDGDAFIFINANCTCMKILQYLHYHPLSNRVEITLGITNPPSGRIVKRLLADAVTKGMIEVL
;
A
#
# COMPACT_ATOMS: atom_id res chain seq x y z
N MET A 1 13.69 -7.41 4.25
CA MET A 1 13.51 -7.41 2.78
C MET A 1 12.04 -7.70 2.54
N PHE A 2 11.29 -6.79 1.91
CA PHE A 2 9.83 -6.92 1.79
C PHE A 2 9.52 -7.94 0.69
N SER A 3 9.32 -9.20 1.06
CA SER A 3 8.90 -10.24 0.12
C SER A 3 7.41 -10.08 -0.15
N LEU A 4 7.06 -9.85 -1.42
CA LEU A 4 5.68 -9.94 -1.89
C LEU A 4 5.26 -11.41 -1.80
N ASN A 5 4.67 -11.82 -0.68
CA ASN A 5 4.13 -13.16 -0.56
C ASN A 5 2.99 -13.32 -1.57
N GLU A 6 3.01 -14.42 -2.33
CA GLU A 6 2.01 -14.77 -3.36
C GLU A 6 0.58 -14.85 -2.81
N SER A 7 0.41 -14.90 -1.49
CA SER A 7 -0.90 -14.95 -0.83
C SER A 7 -1.54 -13.57 -0.57
N ASN A 8 -0.81 -12.47 -0.70
CA ASN A 8 -1.33 -11.14 -0.37
C ASN A 8 -1.82 -10.42 -1.64
N ARG A 9 -3.08 -9.97 -1.65
CA ARG A 9 -3.61 -9.12 -2.71
C ARG A 9 -3.16 -7.69 -2.48
N TYR A 10 -2.63 -7.07 -3.53
CA TYR A 10 -2.17 -5.68 -3.50
C TYR A 10 -3.15 -4.81 -4.28
N TYR A 11 -3.64 -3.75 -3.64
CA TYR A 11 -4.52 -2.77 -4.26
C TYR A 11 -3.86 -1.41 -4.32
N LEU A 12 -3.91 -0.74 -5.46
CA LEU A 12 -3.41 0.61 -5.65
C LEU A 12 -4.58 1.59 -5.60
N TYR A 13 -4.49 2.56 -4.69
CA TYR A 13 -5.40 3.70 -4.69
C TYR A 13 -5.01 4.66 -5.85
N PRO A 14 -5.93 4.99 -6.78
CA PRO A 14 -5.61 5.61 -8.07
C PRO A 14 -5.35 7.11 -7.95
N TYR A 15 -5.72 7.73 -6.83
CA TYR A 15 -5.59 9.16 -6.62
C TYR A 15 -4.38 9.51 -5.75
N PRO A 16 -3.76 10.68 -5.98
CA PRO A 16 -2.65 11.13 -5.17
C PRO A 16 -3.07 11.29 -3.70
N THR A 17 -2.24 10.76 -2.81
CA THR A 17 -2.49 10.75 -1.37
C THR A 17 -1.51 11.66 -0.64
N ASP A 18 -2.02 12.48 0.27
CA ASP A 18 -1.18 13.21 1.21
C ASP A 18 -0.52 12.21 2.17
N MET A 19 0.80 12.07 2.07
CA MET A 19 1.57 11.13 2.88
C MET A 19 1.64 11.52 4.37
N ARG A 20 1.17 12.72 4.75
CA ARG A 20 1.01 13.12 6.15
C ARG A 20 -0.21 12.49 6.83
N LYS A 21 -1.11 11.85 6.06
CA LYS A 21 -2.29 11.14 6.59
C LYS A 21 -1.87 10.00 7.52
N SER A 22 -2.58 9.90 8.66
CA SER A 22 -2.38 8.86 9.67
C SER A 22 -2.99 7.53 9.21
N PHE A 23 -2.69 6.46 9.95
CA PHE A 23 -3.31 5.15 9.75
C PHE A 23 -4.84 5.24 9.72
N TYR A 24 -5.45 5.97 10.67
CA TYR A 24 -6.90 6.08 10.77
C TYR A 24 -7.50 6.73 9.51
N THR A 25 -6.85 7.77 9.00
CA THR A 25 -7.30 8.46 7.78
C THR A 25 -7.12 7.57 6.55
N LEU A 26 -6.00 6.86 6.42
CA LEU A 26 -5.78 5.94 5.28
C LEU A 26 -6.75 4.75 5.33
N SER A 27 -7.01 4.21 6.51
CA SER A 27 -8.03 3.17 6.72
C SER A 27 -9.43 3.65 6.32
N GLY A 28 -9.77 4.90 6.65
CA GLY A 28 -10.99 5.54 6.18
C GLY A 28 -11.07 5.64 4.65
N ILE A 29 -9.95 5.87 3.95
CA ILE A 29 -9.92 5.85 2.48
C ILE A 29 -10.20 4.44 1.94
N VAL A 30 -9.55 3.42 2.52
CA VAL A 30 -9.79 2.02 2.10
C VAL A 30 -11.26 1.65 2.24
N THR A 31 -11.87 1.95 3.38
CA THR A 31 -13.28 1.60 3.64
C THR A 31 -14.24 2.44 2.81
N ASN A 32 -14.07 3.76 2.78
CA ASN A 32 -15.08 4.66 2.22
C ASN A 32 -14.94 4.89 0.71
N GLN A 33 -13.72 4.77 0.16
CA GLN A 33 -13.44 5.10 -1.24
C GLN A 33 -13.07 3.86 -2.05
N MET A 34 -12.33 2.92 -1.47
CA MET A 34 -11.96 1.68 -2.15
C MET A 34 -12.98 0.56 -1.91
N GLY A 35 -13.94 0.74 -0.99
CA GLY A 35 -14.99 -0.24 -0.69
C GLY A 35 -14.45 -1.56 -0.13
N LYS A 36 -13.24 -1.55 0.46
CA LYS A 36 -12.55 -2.73 0.99
C LYS A 36 -12.44 -2.62 2.51
N ASN A 37 -12.21 -3.75 3.18
CA ASN A 37 -11.96 -3.76 4.61
C ASN A 37 -10.47 -4.00 4.89
N VAL A 38 -9.85 -3.05 5.59
CA VAL A 38 -8.42 -3.13 5.95
C VAL A 38 -8.11 -4.40 6.73
N ARG A 39 -9.06 -4.95 7.48
CA ARG A 39 -8.87 -6.12 8.35
C ARG A 39 -8.75 -7.45 7.60
N ASP A 40 -9.03 -7.48 6.30
CA ASP A 40 -9.06 -8.71 5.51
C ASP A 40 -7.65 -9.27 5.23
N GLY A 41 -6.59 -8.55 5.61
CA GLY A 41 -5.20 -8.96 5.41
C GLY A 41 -4.57 -8.48 4.11
N ASP A 42 -5.38 -7.86 3.26
CA ASP A 42 -4.98 -7.25 2.00
C ASP A 42 -4.05 -6.04 2.20
N ALA A 43 -3.21 -5.77 1.19
CA ALA A 43 -2.25 -4.67 1.20
C ALA A 43 -2.72 -3.53 0.28
N PHE A 44 -2.72 -2.30 0.80
CA PHE A 44 -3.20 -1.11 0.10
C PHE A 44 -2.06 -0.12 -0.11
N ILE A 45 -1.81 0.26 -1.37
CA ILE A 45 -0.70 1.10 -1.80
C ILE A 45 -1.21 2.52 -2.04
N PHE A 46 -0.54 3.49 -1.43
CA PHE A 46 -0.80 4.92 -1.55
C PHE A 46 0.45 5.66 -2.00
N ILE A 47 0.30 6.64 -2.88
CA ILE A 47 1.41 7.37 -3.49
C ILE A 47 1.10 8.87 -3.48
N ASN A 48 2.11 9.72 -3.25
CA ASN A 48 1.94 11.16 -3.38
C ASN A 48 1.87 11.60 -4.86
N ALA A 49 1.39 12.81 -5.11
CA ALA A 49 1.26 13.36 -6.47
C ALA A 49 2.58 13.34 -7.27
N ASN A 50 3.72 13.51 -6.59
CA ASN A 50 5.03 13.55 -7.24
C ASN A 50 5.66 12.15 -7.42
N CYS A 51 4.98 11.09 -6.97
CA CYS A 51 5.48 9.72 -6.96
C CYS A 51 6.87 9.56 -6.33
N THR A 52 7.15 10.38 -5.33
CA THR A 52 8.41 10.38 -4.58
C THR A 52 8.28 9.72 -3.21
N CYS A 53 7.06 9.42 -2.78
CA CYS A 53 6.77 8.79 -1.50
C CYS A 53 5.63 7.79 -1.68
N MET A 54 5.78 6.63 -1.07
CA MET A 54 4.80 5.55 -1.09
C MET A 54 4.53 5.08 0.35
N LYS A 55 3.29 4.68 0.62
CA LYS A 55 2.91 3.95 1.83
C LYS A 55 2.17 2.69 1.45
N ILE A 56 2.45 1.61 2.17
CA ILE A 56 1.70 0.37 2.08
C ILE A 56 1.01 0.19 3.43
N LEU A 57 -0.31 0.04 3.39
CA LEU A 57 -1.15 -0.24 4.55
C LEU A 57 -1.57 -1.70 4.46
N GLN A 58 -1.19 -2.50 5.45
CA GLN A 58 -1.60 -3.90 5.56
C GLN A 58 -1.97 -4.20 7.01
N TYR A 59 -3.04 -4.96 7.20
CA TYR A 59 -3.41 -5.48 8.51
C TYR A 59 -2.85 -6.89 8.67
N LEU A 60 -1.87 -7.07 9.55
CA LEU A 60 -1.35 -8.39 9.85
C LEU A 60 -2.04 -8.93 11.11
N HIS A 61 -2.71 -10.07 10.97
CA HIS A 61 -3.27 -10.79 12.11
C HIS A 61 -2.14 -11.28 13.03
N TYR A 62 -2.41 -11.23 14.32
CA TYR A 62 -1.37 -11.19 15.32
C TYR A 62 -1.04 -12.56 15.92
N HIS A 63 0.25 -12.90 16.04
CA HIS A 63 0.71 -13.98 16.92
C HIS A 63 1.05 -13.38 18.31
N PRO A 64 0.54 -13.93 19.43
CA PRO A 64 0.45 -13.29 20.75
C PRO A 64 1.78 -12.91 21.46
N LEU A 65 2.94 -13.04 20.81
CA LEU A 65 4.26 -12.73 21.37
C LEU A 65 4.96 -11.53 20.70
N SER A 66 4.47 -11.03 19.58
CA SER A 66 4.99 -9.77 19.03
C SER A 66 4.34 -8.60 19.79
N ASN A 67 4.83 -7.36 19.76
CA ASN A 67 4.09 -6.15 20.22
C ASN A 67 4.04 -5.05 19.13
N ARG A 68 3.93 -5.44 17.85
CA ARG A 68 4.04 -4.59 16.66
C ARG A 68 3.01 -4.97 15.59
N VAL A 69 2.04 -4.08 15.34
CA VAL A 69 1.40 -3.97 14.01
C VAL A 69 2.53 -3.55 13.08
N GLU A 70 3.11 -4.48 12.34
CA GLU A 70 4.23 -4.19 11.44
C GLU A 70 3.69 -3.52 10.17
N ILE A 71 3.42 -2.21 10.26
CA ILE A 71 3.29 -1.36 9.09
C ILE A 71 4.69 -1.27 8.50
N THR A 72 5.01 -2.11 7.53
CA THR A 72 6.23 -1.87 6.77
C THR A 72 6.02 -0.65 5.89
N LEU A 73 6.56 0.48 6.34
CA LEU A 73 6.77 1.65 5.51
C LEU A 73 7.88 1.31 4.50
N GLY A 74 7.52 0.63 3.41
CA GLY A 74 8.43 0.29 2.33
C GLY A 74 8.77 1.51 1.48
N ILE A 75 9.98 2.02 1.67
CA ILE A 75 10.70 3.06 0.91
C ILE A 75 10.16 4.49 1.08
N THR A 76 10.87 5.26 1.90
CA THR A 76 10.64 6.69 2.15
C THR A 76 11.16 7.60 1.04
N ASN A 77 11.94 7.08 0.08
CA ASN A 77 12.40 7.80 -1.11
C ASN A 77 12.60 6.82 -2.29
N PRO A 78 11.54 6.37 -2.97
CA PRO A 78 11.69 5.61 -4.20
C PRO A 78 12.58 6.33 -5.23
N PRO A 79 13.31 5.59 -6.08
CA PRO A 79 14.04 6.18 -7.21
C PRO A 79 13.06 7.00 -8.07
N SER A 80 13.58 7.98 -8.85
CA SER A 80 12.80 9.01 -9.57
C SER A 80 11.35 8.62 -9.92
N GLY A 81 10.39 9.53 -9.76
CA GLY A 81 8.95 9.23 -9.97
C GLY A 81 8.61 8.55 -11.31
N ARG A 82 9.48 8.67 -12.34
CA ARG A 82 9.37 7.90 -13.60
C ARG A 82 9.56 6.38 -13.41
N ILE A 83 10.53 5.96 -12.60
CA ILE A 83 10.81 4.55 -12.34
C ILE A 83 9.66 3.93 -11.54
N VAL A 84 9.16 4.62 -10.51
CA VAL A 84 7.99 4.17 -9.74
C VAL A 84 6.77 3.95 -10.62
N LYS A 85 6.45 4.94 -11.47
CA LYS A 85 5.33 4.83 -12.41
C LYS A 85 5.48 3.63 -13.33
N ARG A 86 6.68 3.39 -13.87
CA ARG A 86 6.95 2.24 -14.74
C ARG A 86 6.82 0.91 -14.00
N LEU A 87 7.37 0.80 -12.80
CA LEU A 87 7.32 -0.44 -12.01
C LEU A 87 5.88 -0.77 -11.57
N LEU A 88 5.12 0.24 -11.17
CA LEU A 88 3.71 0.04 -10.82
C LEU A 88 2.87 -0.31 -12.04
N ALA A 89 3.08 0.38 -13.16
CA ALA A 89 2.38 0.05 -14.40
C ALA A 89 2.68 -1.38 -14.86
N ASP A 90 3.94 -1.81 -14.77
CA ASP A 90 4.36 -3.18 -15.06
C ASP A 90 3.72 -4.18 -14.09
N ALA A 91 3.69 -3.87 -12.79
CA ALA A 91 3.05 -4.71 -11.78
C ALA A 91 1.53 -4.84 -11.95
N VAL A 92 0.86 -3.76 -12.32
CA VAL A 92 -0.57 -3.77 -12.69
C VAL A 92 -0.79 -4.59 -13.95
N THR A 93 0.04 -4.40 -14.99
CA THR A 93 -0.05 -5.16 -16.25
C THR A 93 0.16 -6.66 -16.04
N LYS A 94 1.05 -7.02 -15.11
CA LYS A 94 1.30 -8.42 -14.71
C LYS A 94 0.24 -9.00 -13.78
N GLY A 95 -0.78 -8.23 -13.41
CA GLY A 95 -1.83 -8.67 -12.48
C GLY A 95 -1.38 -8.83 -11.03
N MET A 96 -0.19 -8.32 -10.68
CA MET A 96 0.34 -8.35 -9.31
C MET A 96 -0.31 -7.30 -8.41
N ILE A 97 -0.84 -6.21 -9.00
CA ILE A 97 -1.52 -5.11 -8.30
C ILE A 97 -2.84 -4.82 -9.01
N GLU A 98 -3.92 -4.77 -8.25
CA GLU A 98 -5.24 -4.34 -8.71
C GLU A 98 -5.42 -2.83 -8.46
N VAL A 99 -5.93 -2.08 -9.43
CA VAL A 99 -6.25 -0.65 -9.25
C VAL A 99 -7.74 -0.53 -8.93
N LEU A 100 -8.08 0.15 -7.83
CA LEU A 100 -9.47 0.28 -7.36
C LEU A 100 -10.08 1.65 -7.63
#